data_AF-A0A498Q1Y5-F1
#
_entry.id   AF-A0A498Q1Y5-F1
#
_cell.length_a   1.000
_cell.length_b   1.000
_cell.length_c   1.000
_cell.angle_alpha   90.00
_cell.angle_beta   90.00
_cell.angle_gamma   90.00
#
_symmetry.space_group_name_H-M   'P 1'
#
loop_
_entity.id
_entity.type
_entity.pdbx_description
1 polymer ?
#
loop_
_entity_poly.entity_id
_entity_poly.type
_entity_poly.pdbx_seq_one_letter_code
_entity_poly.pdbx_strand_id
1 'polypeptide(L)'
;MTFHEVLCKSALNRVPNAAALPFRYTVNGYRGCSHACRYCFARPTHEYLDFDPGADFDTQVVVKTNVVEVLRRELRRPSWQRETVVDRLGSRHRGGGRLQAEAGQPQAIADPLAGGGEDVSRNCRR
;
A
#
# COMPACT_ATOMS: atom_id res chain seq x y z
N MET A 1 -11.29 -0.98 -16.20
CA MET A 1 -10.38 -1.12 -15.04
C MET A 1 -9.05 -0.53 -15.47
N THR A 2 -8.57 0.46 -14.73
CA THR A 2 -7.35 1.22 -15.05
C THR A 2 -6.37 1.07 -13.90
N PHE A 3 -5.11 0.81 -14.22
CA PHE A 3 -4.04 0.70 -13.23
C PHE A 3 -3.09 1.88 -13.36
N HIS A 4 -2.84 2.57 -12.25
CA HIS A 4 -1.91 3.69 -12.19
C HIS A 4 -0.67 3.23 -11.43
N GLU A 5 0.43 3.07 -12.15
CA GLU A 5 1.70 2.69 -11.54
C GLU A 5 2.38 3.90 -10.94
N VAL A 6 2.70 3.81 -9.65
CA VAL A 6 3.40 4.87 -8.93
C VAL A 6 4.58 4.31 -8.17
N LEU A 7 5.61 5.13 -8.03
CA LEU A 7 6.68 4.88 -7.08
C LEU A 7 6.27 5.43 -5.72
N CYS A 8 6.85 4.88 -4.67
CA CYS A 8 6.70 5.39 -3.31
C CYS A 8 8.06 5.64 -2.66
N LYS A 9 8.09 6.64 -1.77
CA LYS A 9 9.25 6.97 -0.93
C LYS A 9 9.26 6.18 0.39
N SER A 10 8.08 5.79 0.87
CA SER A 10 7.90 5.00 2.10
C SER A 10 6.82 3.94 1.92
N ALA A 11 7.02 2.78 2.54
CA ALA A 11 6.08 1.66 2.49
C ALA A 11 5.31 1.51 3.81
N LEU A 12 5.98 1.74 4.94
CA LEU A 12 5.40 1.68 6.29
C LEU A 12 4.65 2.97 6.63
N ASN A 13 3.40 2.80 7.07
CA ASN A 13 2.58 3.86 7.63
C ASN A 13 2.47 3.68 9.13
N ARG A 14 2.72 4.74 9.90
CA ARG A 14 2.58 4.71 11.35
C ARG A 14 1.14 4.94 11.75
N VAL A 15 0.60 4.04 12.58
CA VAL A 15 -0.73 4.17 13.15
C VAL A 15 -0.66 5.11 14.38
N PRO A 16 -1.54 6.12 14.48
CA PRO A 16 -1.63 6.97 15.66
C PRO A 16 -1.88 6.16 16.94
N ASN A 17 -1.25 6.53 18.05
CA ASN A 17 -1.40 5.82 19.33
C ASN A 17 -2.86 5.82 19.82
N ALA A 18 -3.61 6.88 19.48
CA ALA A 18 -5.02 7.05 19.82
C ALA A 18 -5.95 6.00 19.20
N ALA A 19 -5.50 5.27 18.17
CA ALA A 19 -6.30 4.24 17.51
C ALA A 19 -6.51 2.98 18.38
N ALA A 20 -5.77 2.83 19.49
CA ALA A 20 -5.89 1.69 20.42
C ALA A 20 -5.80 0.30 19.74
N LEU A 21 -5.05 0.20 18.64
CA LEU A 21 -4.83 -1.05 17.89
C LEU A 21 -3.62 -1.83 18.43
N PRO A 22 -3.62 -3.18 18.35
CA PRO A 22 -2.51 -4.01 18.83
C PRO A 22 -1.26 -3.98 17.91
N PHE A 23 -1.25 -3.11 16.91
CA PHE A 23 -0.15 -2.91 15.98
C PHE A 23 0.07 -1.42 15.74
N ARG A 24 1.28 -1.07 15.31
CA ARG A 24 1.73 0.33 15.20
C ARG A 24 2.11 0.74 13.79
N TYR A 25 2.23 -0.23 12.89
CA TYR A 25 2.52 0.01 11.49
C TYR A 25 1.58 -0.75 10.58
N THR A 26 1.29 -0.12 9.44
CA THR A 26 0.61 -0.77 8.33
C THR A 26 1.39 -0.62 7.04
N VAL A 27 1.14 -1.52 6.09
CA VAL A 27 1.69 -1.42 4.73
C VAL A 27 0.56 -1.52 3.71
N ASN A 28 0.58 -0.60 2.74
CA ASN A 28 -0.43 -0.54 1.69
C ASN A 28 0.28 -0.50 0.33
N GLY A 29 0.18 -1.59 -0.43
CA GLY A 29 0.76 -1.72 -1.77
C GLY A 29 -0.08 -1.11 -2.89
N TYR A 30 -1.38 -0.87 -2.65
CA TYR A 30 -2.28 -0.30 -3.64
C TYR A 30 -3.44 0.49 -3.02
N ARG A 31 -4.09 1.34 -3.82
CA ARG A 31 -5.32 2.09 -3.47
C ARG A 31 -6.37 1.93 -4.57
N GLY A 32 -7.62 1.66 -4.20
CA GLY A 32 -8.68 1.21 -5.12
C GLY A 32 -8.86 -0.31 -5.03
N CYS A 33 -10.04 -0.83 -5.37
CA CYS A 33 -10.33 -2.26 -5.32
C CYS A 33 -11.52 -2.65 -6.20
N SER A 34 -11.33 -3.60 -7.12
CA SER A 34 -12.40 -4.13 -7.98
C SER A 34 -13.49 -4.90 -7.24
N HIS A 35 -13.29 -5.26 -5.96
CA HIS A 35 -14.32 -5.88 -5.14
C HIS A 35 -15.46 -4.89 -4.80
N ALA A 36 -15.23 -3.58 -4.91
CA ALA A 36 -16.27 -2.57 -4.79
C ALA A 36 -17.14 -2.66 -3.51
N CYS A 37 -16.59 -3.12 -2.38
CA CYS A 37 -17.38 -3.26 -1.15
C CYS A 37 -17.97 -1.92 -0.71
N ARG A 38 -19.29 -1.85 -0.55
CA ARG A 38 -20.02 -0.62 -0.18
C ARG A 38 -19.50 0.04 1.10
N TYR A 39 -19.06 -0.78 2.08
CA TYR A 39 -18.61 -0.31 3.40
C TYR A 39 -17.08 -0.39 3.56
N CYS A 40 -16.32 -0.31 2.46
CA CYS A 40 -14.87 -0.32 2.54
C CYS A 40 -14.36 0.96 3.20
N PHE A 41 -13.73 0.82 4.38
CA PHE A 41 -13.15 1.95 5.12
C PHE A 41 -12.12 2.76 4.33
N ALA A 42 -11.55 2.17 3.29
CA ALA A 42 -10.50 2.78 2.51
C ALA A 42 -11.02 3.63 1.33
N ARG A 43 -12.33 3.68 1.07
CA ARG A 43 -12.92 4.50 0.01
C ARG A 43 -12.58 5.99 0.13
N PRO A 44 -12.76 6.66 1.30
CA PRO A 44 -12.45 8.09 1.44
C PRO A 44 -10.99 8.42 1.13
N THR A 45 -10.10 7.44 1.27
CA THR A 45 -8.68 7.66 1.01
C THR A 45 -8.34 7.84 -0.47
N HIS A 46 -9.28 7.53 -1.38
CA HIS A 46 -9.13 7.76 -2.82
C HIS A 46 -9.18 9.25 -3.18
N GLU A 47 -9.86 10.05 -2.37
CA GLU A 47 -9.92 11.51 -2.53
C GLU A 47 -8.54 12.17 -2.38
N TYR A 48 -7.62 11.56 -1.65
CA TYR A 48 -6.23 12.05 -1.56
C TYR A 48 -5.45 11.97 -2.88
N LEU A 49 -6.00 11.26 -3.87
CA LEU A 49 -5.46 11.11 -5.21
C LEU A 49 -6.27 11.91 -6.24
N ASP A 50 -7.13 12.82 -5.78
CA ASP A 50 -8.05 13.59 -6.62
C ASP A 50 -9.05 12.70 -7.40
N PHE A 51 -9.33 11.50 -6.90
CA PHE A 51 -10.31 10.55 -7.44
C PHE A 51 -11.56 10.45 -6.55
N ASP A 52 -12.67 10.01 -7.12
CA ASP A 52 -13.92 9.81 -6.37
C ASP A 52 -13.88 8.53 -5.49
N PRO A 53 -14.41 8.55 -4.26
CA PRO A 53 -14.39 7.39 -3.35
C PRO A 53 -15.39 6.28 -3.74
N GLY A 54 -16.24 6.51 -4.73
CA GLY A 54 -17.22 5.61 -5.30
C GLY A 54 -16.70 4.90 -6.55
N ALA A 55 -17.02 5.42 -7.73
CA ALA A 55 -16.83 4.73 -9.01
C ALA A 55 -15.34 4.60 -9.38
N ASP A 56 -14.56 5.64 -9.12
CA ASP A 56 -13.12 5.62 -9.35
C ASP A 56 -12.43 4.64 -8.40
N PHE A 57 -12.82 4.56 -7.12
CA PHE A 57 -12.28 3.54 -6.21
C PHE A 57 -12.48 2.11 -6.74
N ASP A 58 -13.58 1.87 -7.45
CA ASP A 58 -13.98 0.56 -7.97
C ASP A 58 -13.26 0.22 -9.29
N THR A 59 -12.82 1.23 -10.04
CA THR A 59 -12.34 1.06 -11.43
C THR A 59 -10.92 1.57 -11.69
N GLN A 60 -10.36 2.38 -10.79
CA GLN A 60 -9.03 2.99 -10.87
C GLN A 60 -8.18 2.52 -9.69
N VAL A 61 -7.16 1.70 -9.96
CA VAL A 61 -6.30 1.14 -8.92
C VAL A 61 -4.90 1.68 -9.05
N VAL A 62 -4.47 2.43 -8.04
CA VAL A 62 -3.10 2.94 -7.93
C VAL A 62 -2.23 1.89 -7.26
N VAL A 63 -1.20 1.41 -7.95
CA VAL A 63 -0.30 0.34 -7.51
C VAL A 63 1.08 0.91 -7.27
N LYS A 64 1.63 0.65 -6.08
CA LYS A 64 3.01 1.00 -5.74
C LYS A 64 3.96 -0.09 -6.22
N THR A 65 4.58 0.08 -7.38
CA THR A 65 5.40 -0.96 -8.02
C THR A 65 6.69 -1.24 -7.26
N ASN A 66 7.28 -0.24 -6.59
CA ASN A 66 8.50 -0.39 -5.81
C ASN A 66 8.28 -0.71 -4.30
N VAL A 67 7.04 -1.00 -3.87
CA VAL A 67 6.70 -1.11 -2.44
C VAL A 67 7.49 -2.20 -1.72
N VAL A 68 7.74 -3.33 -2.38
CA VAL A 68 8.45 -4.46 -1.79
C VAL A 68 9.90 -4.08 -1.49
N GLU A 69 10.57 -3.38 -2.42
CA GLU A 69 11.96 -2.97 -2.23
C GLU A 69 12.09 -1.91 -1.14
N VAL A 70 11.20 -0.92 -1.14
CA VAL A 70 11.14 0.11 -0.09
C VAL A 70 10.86 -0.51 1.26
N LEU A 71 9.89 -1.43 1.37
CA LEU A 71 9.56 -2.12 2.61
C LEU A 71 10.76 -2.92 3.14
N ARG A 72 11.44 -3.68 2.28
CA ARG A 72 12.65 -4.43 2.65
C ARG A 72 13.74 -3.50 3.18
N ARG A 73 13.96 -2.35 2.54
CA ARG A 73 14.91 -1.33 3.01
C ARG A 73 14.51 -0.78 4.37
N GLU A 74 13.23 -0.46 4.58
CA GLU A 74 12.73 0.09 5.84
C GLU A 74 12.83 -0.91 7.01
N LEU A 75 12.47 -2.17 6.78
CA LEU A 75 12.54 -3.24 7.79
C LEU A 75 13.98 -3.64 8.16
N ARG A 76 14.96 -3.37 7.29
CA ARG A 76 16.39 -3.62 7.54
C ARG A 76 17.08 -2.50 8.33
N ARG A 77 16.40 -1.39 8.61
CA ARG A 77 17.00 -0.26 9.34
C ARG A 77 17.39 -0.72 10.77
N PRO A 78 18.58 -0.36 11.28
CA PRO A 78 18.98 -0.71 12.66
C PRO A 78 18.03 -0.16 13.73
N SER A 79 17.35 0.96 13.43
CA SER A 79 16.35 1.58 14.30
C SER A 79 15.01 0.84 14.33
N TRP A 80 14.83 -0.19 13.49
CA TRP A 80 13.56 -0.92 13.40
C TRP A 80 13.41 -1.91 14.55
N GLN A 81 12.38 -1.72 15.37
CA GLN A 81 12.15 -2.50 16.59
C GLN A 81 11.36 -3.80 16.37
N ARG A 82 11.32 -4.32 15.13
CA ARG A 82 10.55 -5.52 14.75
C ARG A 82 9.08 -5.46 15.14
N GLU A 83 8.49 -4.27 15.07
CA GLU A 83 7.08 -4.07 15.39
C GLU A 83 6.16 -4.83 14.42
N THR A 84 4.95 -5.17 14.88
CA THR A 84 3.94 -5.82 14.04
C THR A 84 3.48 -4.89 12.94
N VAL A 85 3.57 -5.36 11.69
CA VAL A 85 3.07 -4.67 10.50
C VAL A 85 1.82 -5.39 10.00
N VAL A 86 0.77 -4.64 9.69
CA VAL A 86 -0.48 -5.20 9.15
C VAL A 86 -0.74 -4.63 7.77
N ASP A 87 -1.10 -5.47 6.80
CA ASP A 87 -1.51 -4.97 5.49
C ASP A 87 -3.00 -4.58 5.46
N ARG A 88 -3.46 -4.01 4.34
CA ARG A 88 -4.88 -3.67 4.14
C ARG A 88 -5.83 -4.86 4.34
N LEU A 89 -5.38 -6.08 4.05
CA LEU A 89 -6.19 -7.30 4.13
C LEU A 89 -6.24 -7.87 5.57
N GLY A 90 -5.51 -7.27 6.51
CA GLY A 90 -5.41 -7.75 7.89
C GLY A 90 -4.33 -8.83 8.09
N SER A 91 -3.53 -9.12 7.06
CA SER A 91 -2.41 -10.06 7.14
C SER A 91 -1.32 -9.47 8.04
N ARG A 92 -0.97 -10.22 9.08
CA ARG A 92 0.07 -9.84 10.04
C ARG A 92 1.44 -10.30 9.56
N HIS A 93 2.34 -9.34 9.38
CA HIS A 93 3.73 -9.56 9.03
C HIS A 93 4.58 -9.28 10.28
N ARG A 94 5.16 -10.36 10.86
CA ARG A 94 6.07 -10.24 12.01
C ARG A 94 7.51 -10.11 11.49
N GLY A 95 8.18 -9.00 11.80
CA GLY A 95 9.51 -8.61 11.30
C GLY A 95 10.71 -9.49 11.72
N GLY A 96 10.50 -10.79 11.94
CA GLY A 96 11.55 -11.77 12.24
C GLY A 96 11.51 -13.03 11.37
N GLY A 97 10.44 -13.27 10.60
CA GLY A 97 10.41 -14.31 9.58
C GLY A 97 10.94 -13.76 8.26
N ARG A 98 11.59 -14.59 7.44
CA ARG A 98 11.86 -14.28 6.03
C ARG A 98 10.56 -13.74 5.45
N LEU A 99 10.56 -12.46 5.06
CA LEU A 99 9.49 -11.90 4.25
C LEU A 99 9.63 -12.57 2.87
N GLN A 100 9.12 -13.80 2.75
CA GLN A 100 8.74 -14.33 1.46
C GLN A 100 7.57 -13.45 1.06
N ALA A 101 7.89 -12.41 0.30
CA ALA A 101 6.92 -11.62 -0.42
C ALA A 101 6.34 -12.54 -1.51
N GLU A 102 5.64 -13.58 -1.10
CA GLU A 102 4.51 -14.14 -1.83
C GLU A 102 3.39 -13.13 -1.65
N ALA A 103 3.65 -11.88 -2.06
CA ALA A 103 2.59 -10.94 -2.26
C ALA A 103 1.70 -11.64 -3.26
N GLY A 104 0.47 -11.97 -2.86
CA GLY A 104 -0.67 -11.99 -3.75
C GLY A 104 -0.90 -10.59 -4.34
N GLN A 105 0.17 -9.97 -4.85
CA GLN A 105 0.11 -9.13 -6.01
C GLN A 105 -0.68 -9.97 -7.04
N PRO A 106 -1.70 -9.42 -7.70
CA PRO A 106 -2.22 -10.09 -8.87
C PRO A 106 -1.01 -10.41 -9.75
N GLN A 107 -0.75 -11.70 -9.96
CA GLN A 107 0.32 -12.28 -10.77
C GLN A 107 0.15 -11.93 -12.27
N ALA A 108 -0.44 -10.77 -12.57
CA ALA A 108 -0.97 -10.41 -13.87
C ALA A 108 -0.39 -9.09 -14.41
N ILE A 109 0.72 -8.60 -13.86
CA ILE A 109 1.47 -7.50 -14.49
C ILE A 109 2.93 -7.91 -14.60
N ALA A 110 3.15 -8.98 -15.38
CA ALA A 110 4.40 -9.18 -16.08
C ALA A 110 4.46 -8.14 -17.22
N ASP A 111 5.49 -7.29 -17.16
CA ASP A 111 5.96 -6.29 -18.12
C ASP A 111 4.96 -5.27 -18.71
N PRO A 112 5.18 -3.97 -18.44
CA PRO A 112 5.00 -2.94 -19.43
C PRO A 112 6.35 -2.32 -19.80
N LEU A 113 6.68 -2.49 -21.08
CA LEU A 113 7.55 -1.60 -21.83
C LEU A 113 7.27 -0.14 -21.46
N ALA A 114 8.33 0.59 -21.13
CA ALA A 114 8.51 2.03 -21.30
C ALA A 114 7.26 2.92 -21.13
N GLY A 115 7.06 3.47 -19.94
CA GLY A 115 6.15 4.59 -19.71
C GLY A 115 6.46 5.26 -18.38
N GLY A 116 6.77 6.56 -18.42
CA GLY A 116 7.22 7.32 -17.25
C GLY A 116 6.22 7.28 -16.10
N GLY A 117 6.58 6.60 -15.00
CA GLY A 117 5.80 6.60 -13.77
C GLY A 117 5.83 7.99 -13.12
N GLU A 118 4.67 8.61 -12.97
CA GLU A 118 4.54 9.88 -12.27
C GLU A 118 4.82 9.70 -10.76
N ASP A 119 5.70 10.53 -10.21
CA ASP A 119 6.02 10.55 -8.78
C ASP A 119 4.85 11.17 -7.99
N VAL A 120 3.81 10.39 -7.72
CA VAL A 120 2.77 10.77 -6.73
C VAL A 120 3.31 10.58 -5.28
N SER A 121 4.63 10.55 -5.09
CA SER A 121 5.27 10.26 -3.82
C SER A 121 5.32 11.47 -2.89
N ARG A 122 4.34 11.56 -1.99
CA ARG A 122 4.51 12.22 -0.67
C ARG A 122 3.97 11.41 0.53
N ASN A 123 3.73 10.10 0.40
CA ASN A 123 2.73 9.35 1.18
C ASN A 123 1.28 9.63 0.70
N CYS A 124 1.16 10.24 -0.49
CA CYS A 124 -0.04 10.66 -1.22
C CYS A 124 -0.97 11.60 -0.44
N ARG A 125 -0.44 12.82 -0.25
CA ARG A 125 -0.95 14.13 0.24
C ARG A 125 -1.89 14.19 1.47
N ARG A 126 -1.24 14.57 2.58
CA ARG A 126 -1.65 14.87 3.97
C ARG A 126 -2.05 13.67 4.83
#